data_AF-A0A953XIM4-F1
#
_entry.id   AF-A0A953XIM4-F1
#
_cell.length_a   1.000
_cell.length_b   1.000
_cell.length_c   1.000
_cell.angle_alpha   90.00
_cell.angle_beta   90.00
_cell.angle_gamma   90.00
#
_symmetry.space_group_name_H-M   'P 1'
#
loop_
_entity.id
_entity.type
_entity.pdbx_description
1 polymer ?
#
loop_
_entity_poly.entity_id
_entity_poly.type
_entity_poly.pdbx_seq_one_letter_code
_entity_poly.pdbx_strand_id
1 'polypeptide(L)'
;TAGLLVGLALAKQIGLWEGPLPKVHAVRVTPWPVTARFQVLKLARATARYLHKIGGPEVKLQPGMLELNTKHFGWGYARVTRGGLAAKKHFEELMAPPLDTTYSAKSGAALLAMLEDGDSPHKRGQSPTLYWCTKSSAPLPPADETKLANAPAFIRRWLKRAER
;
A
#
# COMPACT_ATOMS: atom_id res chain seq x y z
N THR A 1 5.28 1.01 -1.44
CA THR A 1 6.12 1.11 -0.23
C THR A 1 7.40 1.91 -0.41
N ALA A 2 8.30 1.53 -1.33
CA ALA A 2 9.57 2.26 -1.51
C ALA A 2 9.37 3.75 -1.79
N GLY A 3 8.46 4.11 -2.70
CA GLY A 3 8.10 5.51 -2.97
C GLY A 3 7.56 6.25 -1.75
N LEU A 4 6.76 5.59 -0.89
CA LEU A 4 6.25 6.21 0.35
C LEU A 4 7.37 6.53 1.34
N LEU A 5 8.33 5.61 1.52
CA LEU A 5 9.51 5.84 2.38
C LEU A 5 10.32 7.05 1.89
N VAL A 6 10.55 7.13 0.57
CA VAL A 6 11.28 8.24 -0.05
C VAL A 6 10.50 9.54 0.07
N GLY A 7 9.19 9.52 -0.22
CA GLY A 7 8.32 10.70 -0.16
C GLY A 7 8.25 11.31 1.25
N LEU A 8 8.12 10.48 2.28
CA LEU A 8 8.12 10.94 3.68
C LEU A 8 9.47 11.57 4.08
N ALA A 9 10.58 10.93 3.70
CA ALA A 9 11.90 11.47 3.96
C ALA A 9 12.14 12.79 3.21
N LEU A 10 11.70 12.89 1.95
CA LEU A 10 11.77 14.12 1.16
C LEU A 10 10.93 15.23 1.78
N ALA A 11 9.68 14.95 2.15
CA ALA A 11 8.78 15.93 2.76
C ALA A 11 9.42 16.56 4.01
N LYS A 12 10.06 15.76 4.85
CA LYS A 12 10.84 16.29 6.00
C LYS A 12 12.03 17.13 5.54
N GLN A 13 12.78 16.66 4.55
CA GLN A 13 13.99 17.33 4.07
C GLN A 13 13.71 18.69 3.43
N ILE A 14 12.55 18.87 2.79
CA ILE A 14 12.14 20.15 2.17
C ILE A 14 11.25 21.02 3.09
N GLY A 15 11.11 20.65 4.37
CA GLY A 15 10.34 21.44 5.34
C GLY A 15 8.82 21.34 5.23
N LEU A 16 8.27 20.40 4.43
CA LEU A 16 6.83 20.15 4.38
C LEU A 16 6.32 19.37 5.61
N TRP A 17 7.22 18.74 6.39
CA TRP A 17 6.87 18.00 7.59
C TRP A 17 7.88 18.24 8.72
N GLU A 18 7.42 18.91 9.78
CA GLU A 18 8.25 19.26 10.93
C GLU A 18 8.36 18.12 11.95
N GLY A 19 7.35 17.25 12.03
CA GLY A 19 7.28 16.16 12.99
C GLY A 19 8.32 15.03 12.80
N PRO A 20 8.32 14.02 13.67
CA PRO A 20 9.15 12.83 13.50
C PRO A 20 8.72 12.04 12.24
N LEU A 21 9.66 11.36 11.60
CA LEU A 21 9.32 10.47 10.48
C LEU A 21 8.53 9.27 11.01
N PRO A 22 7.35 8.97 10.43
CA PRO A 22 6.57 7.83 10.89
C PRO A 22 7.23 6.51 10.49
N LYS A 23 7.02 5.47 11.29
CA LYS A 23 7.34 4.09 10.92
C LYS A 23 6.31 3.59 9.92
N VAL A 24 6.76 3.09 8.78
CA VAL A 24 5.87 2.52 7.74
C VAL A 24 5.68 1.04 8.01
N HIS A 25 4.44 0.64 8.28
CA HIS A 25 4.02 -0.75 8.40
C HIS A 25 3.50 -1.23 7.04
N ALA A 26 4.32 -1.98 6.32
CA ALA A 26 3.97 -2.53 5.02
C ALA A 26 3.44 -3.96 5.17
N VAL A 27 2.44 -4.33 4.36
CA VAL A 27 1.92 -5.70 4.31
C VAL A 27 2.35 -6.38 3.01
N ARG A 28 2.86 -7.60 3.12
CA ARG A 28 3.27 -8.40 1.96
C ARG A 28 2.04 -8.85 1.18
N VAL A 29 2.02 -8.50 -0.10
CA VAL A 29 0.94 -8.85 -1.06
C VAL A 29 1.43 -9.73 -2.21
N THR A 30 2.74 -9.83 -2.45
CA THR A 30 3.36 -10.70 -3.46
C THR A 30 4.37 -11.67 -2.82
N PRO A 31 4.78 -12.75 -3.51
CA PRO A 31 5.77 -13.68 -2.99
C PRO A 31 7.15 -13.07 -2.71
N TRP A 32 7.92 -13.77 -1.89
CA TRP A 32 9.36 -13.57 -1.76
C TRP A 32 10.07 -14.00 -3.07
N PRO A 33 11.17 -13.36 -3.51
CA PRO A 33 11.93 -12.30 -2.84
C PRO A 33 11.50 -10.86 -3.16
N VAL A 34 10.54 -10.66 -4.08
CA VAL A 34 10.20 -9.33 -4.62
C VAL A 34 9.86 -8.31 -3.53
N THR A 35 9.14 -8.73 -2.49
CA THR A 35 8.75 -7.88 -1.36
C THR A 35 9.58 -8.11 -0.10
N ALA A 36 10.80 -8.65 -0.20
CA ALA A 36 11.67 -8.74 0.97
C ALA A 36 12.04 -7.34 1.48
N ARG A 37 12.14 -7.17 2.81
CA ARG A 37 12.44 -5.88 3.45
C ARG A 37 13.68 -5.21 2.86
N PHE A 38 14.76 -5.98 2.65
CA PHE A 38 16.00 -5.46 2.07
C PHE A 38 15.84 -5.01 0.61
N GLN A 39 15.00 -5.68 -0.20
CA GLN A 39 14.74 -5.27 -1.58
C GLN A 39 13.96 -3.95 -1.62
N VAL A 40 12.95 -3.79 -0.75
CA VAL A 40 12.20 -2.54 -0.64
C VAL A 40 13.12 -1.39 -0.23
N LEU A 41 13.98 -1.60 0.76
CA LEU A 41 14.96 -0.60 1.19
C LEU A 41 16.01 -0.31 0.11
N LYS A 42 16.48 -1.34 -0.61
CA LYS A 42 17.42 -1.19 -1.73
C LYS A 42 16.83 -0.30 -2.82
N LEU A 43 15.59 -0.58 -3.23
CA LEU A 43 14.87 0.23 -4.21
C LEU A 43 14.68 1.67 -3.71
N ALA A 44 14.21 1.85 -2.47
CA ALA A 44 14.00 3.18 -1.89
C ALA A 44 15.29 4.01 -1.86
N ARG A 45 16.42 3.41 -1.47
CA ARG A 45 17.73 4.07 -1.49
C ARG A 45 18.21 4.39 -2.90
N ALA A 46 17.99 3.49 -3.86
CA ALA A 46 18.32 3.74 -5.25
C ALA A 46 17.49 4.91 -5.82
N THR A 47 16.19 4.96 -5.51
CA THR A 47 15.32 6.09 -5.87
C THR A 47 15.78 7.39 -5.23
N ALA A 48 16.09 7.39 -3.93
CA ALA A 48 16.62 8.59 -3.25
C ALA A 48 17.91 9.11 -3.89
N ARG A 49 18.87 8.23 -4.20
CA ARG A 49 20.10 8.61 -4.91
C ARG A 49 19.83 9.16 -6.31
N TYR A 50 18.89 8.55 -7.04
CA TYR A 50 18.51 9.04 -8.36
C TYR A 50 17.90 10.44 -8.28
N LEU A 51 16.98 10.67 -7.35
CA LEU A 51 16.35 11.98 -7.14
C LEU A 51 17.39 13.04 -6.77
N HIS A 52 18.35 12.71 -5.91
CA HIS A 52 19.46 13.61 -5.61
C HIS A 52 20.30 13.94 -6.85
N LYS A 53 20.64 12.93 -7.66
CA LYS A 53 21.42 13.11 -8.90
C LYS A 53 20.74 14.06 -9.90
N ILE A 54 19.41 14.12 -9.92
CA ILE A 54 18.66 15.02 -10.82
C ILE A 54 18.33 16.38 -10.18
N GLY A 55 18.96 16.74 -9.05
CA GLY A 55 18.82 18.05 -8.40
C GLY A 55 17.90 18.08 -7.18
N GLY A 56 17.37 16.94 -6.74
CA GLY A 56 16.64 16.83 -5.48
C GLY A 56 17.57 16.88 -4.25
N PRO A 57 17.00 17.11 -3.06
CA PRO A 57 17.79 17.12 -1.83
C PRO A 57 18.28 15.70 -1.49
N GLU A 58 19.42 15.60 -0.82
CA GLU A 58 19.91 14.33 -0.29
C GLU A 58 18.99 13.87 0.85
N VAL A 59 18.52 12.61 0.79
CA VAL A 59 17.74 12.00 1.88
C VAL A 59 18.34 10.67 2.31
N LYS A 60 18.41 10.45 3.62
CA LYS A 60 18.94 9.22 4.22
C LYS A 60 17.80 8.36 4.77
N LEU A 61 17.72 7.13 4.27
CA LEU A 61 16.70 6.16 4.69
C LEU A 61 17.26 5.16 5.70
N GLN A 62 16.66 5.15 6.89
CA GLN A 62 17.03 4.24 7.97
C GLN A 62 16.25 2.91 7.87
N PRO A 63 16.88 1.74 8.14
CA PRO A 63 16.19 0.45 8.13
C PRO A 63 14.98 0.41 9.07
N GLY A 64 15.04 1.10 10.20
CA GLY A 64 13.99 1.16 11.22
C GLY A 64 12.69 1.82 10.76
N MET A 65 12.71 2.56 9.64
CA MET A 65 11.53 3.20 9.06
C MET A 65 10.54 2.21 8.43
N LEU A 66 10.94 0.96 8.21
CA LEU A 66 10.11 -0.04 7.55
C LEU A 66 9.94 -1.28 8.43
N GLU A 67 8.69 -1.56 8.79
CA GLU A 67 8.21 -2.85 9.29
C GLU A 67 7.52 -3.59 8.13
N LEU A 68 7.80 -4.88 7.95
CA LEU A 68 7.15 -5.70 6.92
C LEU A 68 6.37 -6.84 7.57
N ASN A 69 5.04 -6.72 7.58
CA ASN A 69 4.13 -7.76 8.04
C ASN A 69 3.87 -8.79 6.93
N THR A 70 4.18 -10.06 7.22
CA THR A 70 3.99 -11.18 6.31
C THR A 70 2.80 -12.09 6.66
N LYS A 71 2.15 -11.87 7.82
CA LYS A 71 1.12 -12.75 8.39
C LYS A 71 -0.17 -12.77 7.58
N HIS A 72 -0.48 -11.69 6.86
CA HIS A 72 -1.74 -11.54 6.10
C HIS A 72 -1.61 -11.89 4.61
N PHE A 73 -0.47 -12.43 4.17
CA PHE A 73 -0.24 -12.75 2.76
C PHE A 73 -1.16 -13.87 2.24
N GLY A 74 -1.42 -14.89 3.07
CA GLY A 74 -2.21 -16.06 2.71
C GLY A 74 -1.53 -16.95 1.65
N TRP A 75 -2.34 -17.55 0.79
CA TRP A 75 -1.92 -18.54 -0.22
C TRP A 75 -1.25 -17.97 -1.47
N GLY A 76 -1.10 -16.64 -1.58
CA GLY A 76 -0.44 -16.04 -2.73
C GLY A 76 -0.97 -14.67 -3.13
N TYR A 77 -0.38 -14.14 -4.19
CA TYR A 77 -0.84 -12.92 -4.84
C TYR A 77 -2.27 -13.09 -5.38
N ALA A 78 -3.09 -12.04 -5.27
CA ALA A 78 -4.52 -12.01 -5.62
C ALA A 78 -5.42 -13.06 -4.92
N ARG A 79 -4.86 -13.91 -4.06
CA ARG A 79 -5.63 -14.86 -3.25
C ARG A 79 -6.26 -14.12 -2.08
N VAL A 80 -7.59 -14.21 -2.02
CA VAL A 80 -8.42 -13.71 -0.92
C VAL A 80 -8.06 -14.42 0.38
N THR A 81 -8.14 -13.71 1.50
CA THR A 81 -7.90 -14.27 2.84
C THR A 81 -9.12 -14.04 3.74
N ARG A 82 -9.35 -14.94 4.71
CA ARG A 82 -10.42 -14.76 5.70
C ARG A 82 -10.29 -13.46 6.48
N GLY A 83 -9.07 -13.13 6.91
CA GLY A 83 -8.78 -11.86 7.58
C GLY A 83 -9.06 -10.64 6.69
N GLY A 84 -8.74 -10.72 5.39
CA GLY A 84 -9.07 -9.66 4.44
C GLY A 84 -10.58 -9.46 4.26
N LEU A 85 -11.35 -10.55 4.17
CA LEU A 85 -12.81 -10.47 4.11
C LEU A 85 -13.40 -9.86 5.39
N ALA A 86 -12.91 -10.26 6.55
CA ALA A 86 -13.34 -9.68 7.83
C ALA A 86 -13.03 -8.19 7.91
N ALA A 87 -11.82 -7.77 7.51
CA ALA A 87 -11.43 -6.36 7.48
C ALA A 87 -12.29 -5.54 6.52
N LYS A 88 -12.59 -6.08 5.33
CA LYS A 88 -13.49 -5.45 4.37
C LYS A 88 -14.89 -5.23 4.97
N LYS A 89 -15.47 -6.26 5.60
CA LYS A 89 -16.76 -6.15 6.30
C LYS A 89 -16.73 -5.08 7.39
N HIS A 90 -15.67 -5.07 8.19
CA HIS A 90 -15.51 -4.10 9.27
C HIS A 90 -15.40 -2.65 8.76
N PHE A 91 -14.66 -2.42 7.67
CA PHE A 91 -14.58 -1.10 7.04
C PHE A 91 -15.93 -0.66 6.46
N GLU A 92 -16.70 -1.59 5.88
CA GLU A 92 -18.05 -1.32 5.37
C GLU A 92 -19.01 -0.93 6.52
N GLU A 93 -18.99 -1.66 7.63
CA GLU A 93 -19.79 -1.37 8.84
C GLU A 93 -19.50 0.03 9.41
N LEU A 94 -18.24 0.48 9.32
CA LEU A 94 -17.81 1.81 9.76
C LEU A 94 -18.03 2.92 8.73
N MET A 95 -18.59 2.61 7.56
CA MET A 95 -18.66 3.53 6.41
C MET A 95 -17.28 4.11 6.03
N ALA A 96 -16.21 3.35 6.27
CA ALA A 96 -14.84 3.71 5.94
C ALA A 96 -14.54 3.48 4.44
N PRO A 97 -13.39 3.97 3.91
CA PRO A 97 -13.03 3.75 2.51
C PRO A 97 -13.04 2.27 2.10
N PRO A 98 -13.57 1.92 0.91
CA PRO A 98 -13.74 0.53 0.51
C PRO A 98 -12.41 -0.18 0.30
N LEU A 99 -12.38 -1.47 0.64
CA LEU A 99 -11.22 -2.34 0.46
C LEU A 99 -11.41 -3.32 -0.71
N ASP A 100 -10.36 -3.51 -1.50
CA ASP A 100 -10.20 -4.59 -2.48
C ASP A 100 -9.58 -5.84 -1.85
N THR A 101 -9.90 -7.02 -2.38
CA THR A 101 -9.48 -8.29 -1.78
C THR A 101 -8.02 -8.68 -2.02
N THR A 102 -7.31 -7.98 -2.91
CA THR A 102 -5.92 -8.31 -3.28
C THR A 102 -4.92 -7.56 -2.42
N TYR A 103 -5.09 -6.26 -2.29
CA TYR A 103 -4.15 -5.35 -1.64
C TYR A 103 -4.72 -4.80 -0.33
N SER A 104 -5.72 -3.92 -0.43
CA SER A 104 -6.14 -3.08 0.69
C SER A 104 -6.88 -3.85 1.78
N ALA A 105 -7.55 -4.97 1.48
CA ALA A 105 -8.11 -5.86 2.49
C ALA A 105 -7.04 -6.52 3.36
N LYS A 106 -5.89 -6.90 2.77
CA LYS A 106 -4.79 -7.52 3.53
C LYS A 106 -4.12 -6.51 4.45
N SER A 107 -3.93 -5.27 3.99
CA SER A 107 -3.42 -4.19 4.85
C SER A 107 -4.42 -3.74 5.91
N GLY A 108 -5.72 -3.71 5.59
CA GLY A 108 -6.78 -3.46 6.58
C GLY A 108 -6.79 -4.52 7.68
N ALA A 109 -6.67 -5.80 7.32
CA ALA A 109 -6.57 -6.88 8.30
C ALA A 109 -5.36 -6.75 9.23
N ALA A 110 -4.22 -6.30 8.69
CA ALA A 110 -3.03 -6.05 9.50
C ALA A 110 -3.21 -4.84 10.44
N LEU A 111 -3.86 -3.78 9.97
CA LEU A 111 -4.18 -2.61 10.80
C LEU A 111 -5.05 -3.02 11.98
N LEU A 112 -6.16 -3.74 11.74
CA LEU A 112 -7.06 -4.17 12.81
C LEU A 112 -6.33 -5.05 13.83
N ALA A 113 -5.55 -6.03 13.36
CA ALA A 113 -4.73 -6.85 14.24
C ALA A 113 -3.73 -6.02 15.07
N MET A 114 -3.10 -4.99 14.50
CA MET A 114 -2.17 -4.10 15.22
C MET A 114 -2.85 -3.23 16.28
N LEU A 115 -4.11 -2.85 16.05
CA LEU A 115 -4.92 -2.05 16.99
C LEU A 115 -5.52 -2.92 18.10
N GLU A 116 -5.81 -4.19 17.83
CA GLU A 116 -6.36 -5.14 18.80
C GLU A 116 -5.29 -5.74 19.72
N ASP A 117 -4.04 -5.81 19.26
CA ASP A 117 -2.89 -6.37 19.99
C ASP A 117 -2.65 -5.63 21.33
N GLY A 118 -2.81 -6.34 22.44
CA GLY A 118 -2.85 -5.81 23.81
C GLY A 118 -1.64 -4.99 24.22
N ASP A 119 -0.46 -5.42 23.77
CA ASP A 119 0.82 -4.82 24.15
C ASP A 119 1.29 -3.76 23.16
N SER A 120 0.57 -3.59 22.05
CA SER A 120 0.90 -2.64 21.00
C SER A 120 0.73 -1.18 21.46
N PRO A 121 1.72 -0.30 21.22
CA PRO A 121 1.58 1.14 21.50
C PRO A 121 0.45 1.78 20.70
N HIS A 122 0.01 1.15 19.61
CA HIS A 122 -1.13 1.60 18.80
C HIS A 122 -2.46 1.44 19.55
N LYS A 123 -2.64 0.37 20.33
CA LYS A 123 -3.87 0.13 21.11
C LYS A 123 -4.05 1.12 22.26
N ARG A 124 -2.94 1.50 22.91
CA ARG A 124 -2.96 2.46 24.03
C ARG A 124 -3.15 3.91 23.61
N GLY A 125 -3.37 4.19 22.32
CA GLY A 125 -3.48 5.56 21.79
C GLY A 125 -2.18 6.36 21.90
N GLN A 126 -1.06 5.72 22.23
CA GLN A 126 0.25 6.35 22.44
C GLN A 126 0.97 6.66 21.12
N SER A 127 0.42 6.22 19.99
CA SER A 127 0.98 6.44 18.67
C SER A 127 -0.14 6.64 17.65
N PRO A 128 -0.37 7.90 17.20
CA PRO A 128 -1.30 8.18 16.11
C PRO A 128 -0.99 7.29 14.90
N THR A 129 -2.01 6.60 14.39
CA THR A 129 -1.84 5.61 13.32
C THR A 129 -2.63 6.06 12.11
N LEU A 130 -1.94 6.27 10.98
CA LEU A 130 -2.54 6.61 9.70
C LEU A 130 -2.63 5.37 8.82
N TYR A 131 -3.82 5.10 8.29
CA TYR A 131 -4.02 4.05 7.30
C TYR A 131 -3.97 4.61 5.87
N TRP A 132 -2.98 4.15 5.09
CA TRP A 132 -2.88 4.48 3.67
C TRP A 132 -3.67 3.45 2.83
N CYS A 133 -4.94 3.74 2.55
CA CYS A 133 -5.74 2.90 1.67
C CYS A 133 -5.31 3.11 0.21
N THR A 134 -4.72 2.09 -0.41
CA THR A 134 -4.26 2.16 -1.81
C THR A 134 -5.39 2.03 -2.83
N LYS A 135 -6.59 1.59 -2.41
CA LYS A 135 -7.75 1.52 -3.30
C LYS A 135 -8.30 2.92 -3.50
N SER A 136 -8.17 3.42 -4.73
CA SER A 136 -8.89 4.63 -5.13
C SER A 136 -10.40 4.37 -5.13
N SER A 137 -11.15 5.28 -4.51
CA SER A 137 -12.61 5.37 -4.62
C SER A 137 -13.05 6.19 -5.84
N ALA A 138 -12.12 6.83 -6.55
CA ALA A 138 -12.45 7.58 -7.76
C ALA A 138 -13.06 6.63 -8.80
N PRO A 139 -14.16 7.03 -9.46
CA PRO A 139 -14.72 6.25 -10.55
C PRO A 139 -13.67 6.10 -11.65
N LEU A 140 -13.68 4.95 -12.32
CA LEU A 140 -12.92 4.82 -13.56
C LEU A 140 -13.51 5.78 -14.59
N PRO A 141 -12.68 6.38 -15.46
CA PRO A 141 -13.20 7.14 -16.58
C PRO A 141 -14.09 6.22 -17.44
N PRO A 142 -15.16 6.75 -18.05
CA PRO A 142 -15.99 5.96 -18.94
C PRO A 142 -15.15 5.38 -20.07
N ALA A 143 -15.52 4.19 -20.54
CA ALA A 143 -14.81 3.56 -21.63
C ALA A 143 -14.98 4.40 -22.91
N ASP A 144 -13.87 4.64 -23.60
CA ASP A 144 -13.86 5.31 -24.89
C ASP A 144 -14.20 4.28 -25.98
N GLU A 145 -15.44 4.31 -26.47
CA GLU A 145 -15.95 3.36 -27.45
C GLU A 145 -15.11 3.31 -28.73
N THR A 146 -14.52 4.45 -29.14
CA THR A 146 -13.67 4.50 -30.33
C THR A 146 -12.35 3.77 -30.11
N LYS A 147 -11.75 3.89 -28.92
CA LYS A 147 -10.57 3.11 -28.54
C LYS A 147 -10.89 1.63 -28.36
N LEU A 148 -12.07 1.31 -27.82
CA LEU A 148 -12.52 -0.07 -27.71
C LEU A 148 -12.73 -0.71 -29.09
N ALA A 149 -13.32 0.01 -30.05
CA ALA A 149 -13.49 -0.46 -31.41
C ALA A 149 -12.15 -0.78 -32.08
N ASN A 150 -11.11 0.01 -31.81
CA ASN A 150 -9.76 -0.20 -32.33
C ASN A 150 -8.93 -1.22 -31.53
N ALA A 151 -9.42 -1.70 -30.39
CA ALA A 151 -8.72 -2.69 -29.58
C ALA A 151 -8.75 -4.07 -30.25
N PRO A 152 -7.70 -4.90 -30.07
CA PRO A 152 -7.69 -6.27 -30.55
C PRO A 152 -8.91 -7.07 -30.08
N ALA A 153 -9.43 -7.94 -30.94
CA ALA A 153 -10.67 -8.69 -30.66
C ALA A 153 -10.63 -9.53 -29.37
N PHE A 154 -9.44 -9.95 -28.92
CA PHE A 154 -9.29 -10.68 -27.65
C PHE A 154 -9.45 -9.76 -26.43
N ILE A 155 -8.97 -8.51 -26.49
CA ILE A 155 -9.16 -7.50 -25.44
C ILE A 155 -10.65 -7.15 -25.33
N ARG A 156 -11.32 -6.90 -26.46
CA ARG A 156 -12.76 -6.61 -26.48
C ARG A 156 -13.59 -7.74 -25.87
N ARG A 157 -13.24 -9.00 -26.17
CA ARG A 157 -13.88 -10.18 -25.59
C ARG A 157 -13.62 -10.32 -24.09
N TRP A 158 -12.41 -10.03 -23.65
CA TRP A 158 -12.04 -10.08 -22.24
C TRP A 158 -12.79 -9.02 -21.42
N LEU A 159 -12.87 -7.78 -21.90
CA LEU A 159 -13.62 -6.69 -21.24
C LEU A 159 -15.10 -7.01 -21.07
N LYS A 160 -15.76 -7.50 -22.13
CA LYS A 160 -17.18 -7.95 -22.05
C LYS A 160 -17.43 -9.05 -21.02
N ARG A 161 -16.40 -9.85 -20.70
CA ARG A 161 -16.48 -10.90 -19.68
C ARG A 161 -16.23 -10.35 -18.27
N ALA A 162 -15.41 -9.30 -18.13
CA ALA A 162 -15.08 -8.68 -16.86
C ALA A 162 -16.18 -7.76 -16.32
N GLU A 163 -17.10 -7.30 -17.17
CA GLU A 163 -18.29 -6.52 -16.80
C GLU A 163 -19.46 -7.38 -16.26
N ARG A 164 -19.34 -8.72 -16.28
CA ARG A 164 -20.31 -9.67 -15.72
C ARG A 164 -19.82 -10.22 -14.38
#